data_AF-A0AA38UBX9-F1
#
_entry.id   AF-A0AA38UBX9-F1
#
_cell.length_a   1.000
_cell.length_b   1.000
_cell.length_c   1.000
_cell.angle_alpha   90.00
_cell.angle_beta   90.00
_cell.angle_gamma   90.00
#
_symmetry.space_group_name_H-M   'P 1'
#
loop_
_entity.id
_entity.type
_entity.pdbx_description
1 polymer ?
#
loop_
_entity_poly.entity_id
_entity_poly.type
_entity_poly.pdbx_seq_one_letter_code
_entity_poly.pdbx_strand_id
1 'polypeptide(L)'
;MDIRESISCCTNVSIILANHLLSKKSANSNVVFSPISLYVVLGLVATGSKGPTHEQLLYFLKAITIDELNALFSQLLPFVFADGSPSGGPRVCFANSVWVDQTLALLPTFKQVVDGVYKAASNQADFITKVSFSAFCIT
;
A
#
# COMPACT_ATOMS: atom_id res chain seq x y z
N MET A 1 14.94 -12.30 -1.76
CA MET A 1 13.91 -13.36 -1.86
C MET A 1 13.53 -13.55 -3.31
N ASP A 2 13.21 -14.78 -3.71
CA ASP A 2 12.64 -15.05 -5.04
C ASP A 2 11.25 -14.39 -5.17
N ILE A 3 10.85 -13.99 -6.39
CA ILE A 3 9.54 -13.34 -6.60
C ILE A 3 8.37 -14.25 -6.23
N ARG A 4 8.48 -15.57 -6.44
CA ARG A 4 7.43 -16.52 -6.06
C ARG A 4 7.32 -16.65 -4.55
N GLU A 5 8.45 -16.62 -3.86
CA GLU A 5 8.49 -16.64 -2.40
C GLU A 5 7.86 -15.35 -1.83
N SER A 6 8.14 -14.20 -2.44
CA SER A 6 7.50 -12.93 -2.11
C SER A 6 5.99 -12.94 -2.32
N ILE A 7 5.52 -13.52 -3.43
CA ILE A 7 4.08 -13.69 -3.71
C ILE A 7 3.43 -14.62 -2.68
N SER A 8 4.12 -15.68 -2.28
CA SER A 8 3.67 -16.58 -1.20
C SER A 8 3.54 -15.84 0.14
N CYS A 9 4.52 -15.02 0.50
CA CYS A 9 4.47 -14.16 1.67
C CYS A 9 3.27 -13.20 1.64
N CYS A 10 3.08 -12.48 0.53
CA CYS A 10 1.94 -11.59 0.32
C CYS A 10 0.61 -12.35 0.47
N THR A 11 0.48 -13.54 -0.11
CA THR A 11 -0.73 -14.38 -0.02
C THR A 11 -1.01 -14.81 1.42
N ASN A 12 0.02 -15.18 2.18
CA ASN A 12 -0.14 -15.56 3.57
C ASN A 12 -0.63 -14.37 4.44
N VAL A 13 -0.01 -13.20 4.28
CA VAL A 13 -0.47 -11.95 4.92
C VAL A 13 -1.92 -11.63 4.52
N SER A 14 -2.27 -11.86 3.25
CA SER A 14 -3.63 -11.65 2.74
C SER A 14 -4.66 -12.52 3.46
N ILE A 15 -4.34 -13.79 3.71
CA ILE A 15 -5.23 -14.73 4.44
C ILE A 15 -5.39 -14.29 5.89
N ILE A 16 -4.31 -13.84 6.55
CA ILE A 16 -4.37 -13.32 7.92
C ILE A 16 -5.29 -12.10 7.99
N LEU A 17 -5.14 -11.15 7.07
CA LEU A 17 -5.98 -9.95 6.99
C LEU A 17 -7.43 -10.30 6.66
N ALA A 18 -7.67 -11.21 5.73
CA ALA A 18 -9.01 -11.67 5.37
C ALA A 18 -9.72 -12.29 6.59
N ASN A 19 -9.06 -13.22 7.28
CA ASN A 19 -9.62 -13.86 8.48
C ASN A 19 -9.92 -12.84 9.57
N HIS A 20 -9.02 -11.86 9.77
CA HIS A 20 -9.27 -10.78 10.71
C HIS A 20 -10.50 -9.95 10.31
N LEU A 21 -10.60 -9.51 9.05
CA LEU A 21 -11.74 -8.75 8.55
C LEU A 21 -13.05 -9.53 8.68
N LEU A 22 -13.05 -10.81 8.28
CA LEU A 22 -14.22 -11.68 8.36
C LEU A 22 -14.67 -11.89 9.82
N SER A 23 -13.74 -12.03 10.77
CA SER A 23 -14.07 -12.18 12.20
C SER A 23 -14.78 -10.95 12.81
N LYS A 24 -14.69 -9.79 12.14
CA LYS A 24 -15.29 -8.52 12.59
C LYS A 24 -16.62 -8.21 11.90
N LYS A 25 -17.09 -9.07 10.99
CA LYS A 25 -18.30 -8.83 10.19
C LYS A 25 -19.38 -9.85 10.54
N SER A 26 -20.64 -9.47 10.28
CA SER A 26 -21.77 -10.38 10.45
C SER A 26 -21.77 -11.43 9.34
N ALA A 27 -22.34 -12.60 9.62
CA ALA A 27 -22.39 -13.73 8.69
C ALA A 27 -23.05 -13.42 7.34
N ASN A 28 -23.87 -12.37 7.26
CA ASN A 28 -24.61 -11.97 6.06
C ASN A 28 -24.01 -10.74 5.36
N SER A 29 -22.79 -10.34 5.72
CA SER A 29 -22.10 -9.20 5.11
C SER A 29 -21.17 -9.66 3.99
N ASN A 30 -21.28 -9.03 2.81
CA ASN A 30 -20.27 -9.16 1.77
C ASN A 30 -19.01 -8.39 2.17
N VAL A 31 -17.84 -9.00 1.95
CA VAL A 31 -16.53 -8.39 2.22
C VAL A 31 -15.70 -8.44 0.95
N VAL A 32 -15.23 -7.28 0.50
CA VAL A 32 -14.26 -7.14 -0.59
C VAL A 32 -13.14 -6.23 -0.10
N PHE A 33 -11.91 -6.64 -0.36
CA PHE A 33 -10.73 -5.81 -0.17
C PHE A 33 -9.65 -6.26 -1.15
N SER A 34 -8.67 -5.38 -1.39
CA SER A 34 -7.50 -5.70 -2.21
C SER A 34 -6.30 -5.98 -1.30
N PRO A 35 -5.89 -7.25 -1.14
CA PRO A 35 -4.76 -7.57 -0.26
C PRO A 35 -3.46 -6.95 -0.75
N ILE A 36 -3.23 -6.92 -2.06
CA ILE A 36 -2.02 -6.32 -2.64
C ILE A 36 -1.95 -4.83 -2.35
N SER A 37 -3.08 -4.12 -2.41
CA SER A 37 -3.14 -2.69 -2.10
C SER A 37 -2.78 -2.41 -0.64
N LEU A 38 -3.27 -3.23 0.30
CA LEU A 38 -2.88 -3.12 1.71
C LEU A 38 -1.39 -3.46 1.93
N TYR A 39 -0.90 -4.51 1.27
CA TYR A 39 0.49 -4.93 1.36
C TYR A 39 1.45 -3.83 0.88
N VAL A 40 1.11 -3.15 -0.21
CA VAL A 40 1.86 -1.99 -0.75
C VAL A 40 1.86 -0.82 0.23
N VAL A 41 0.71 -0.48 0.82
CA VAL A 41 0.61 0.61 1.81
C VAL A 41 1.42 0.29 3.07
N LEU A 42 1.35 -0.94 3.59
CA LEU A 42 2.13 -1.36 4.75
C LEU A 42 3.64 -1.33 4.46
N GLY A 43 4.05 -1.73 3.26
CA GLY A 43 5.43 -1.58 2.81
C GLY A 43 5.87 -0.12 2.79
N LEU A 44 5.02 0.79 2.30
CA LEU A 44 5.30 2.22 2.28
C LEU A 44 5.48 2.79 3.69
N VAL A 45 4.63 2.38 4.63
CA VAL A 45 4.75 2.75 6.05
C VAL A 45 6.04 2.17 6.64
N ALA A 46 6.40 0.93 6.32
CA ALA A 46 7.64 0.31 6.77
C ALA A 46 8.86 1.11 6.31
N THR A 47 8.88 1.55 5.05
CA THR A 47 9.91 2.39 4.44
C THR A 47 10.05 3.75 5.13
N GLY A 48 8.93 4.33 5.60
CA GLY A 48 8.92 5.60 6.33
C GLY A 48 9.21 5.49 7.82
N SER A 49 9.35 4.28 8.36
CA SER A 49 9.50 4.02 9.80
C SER A 49 10.92 3.66 10.20
N LYS A 50 11.22 3.69 11.51
CA LYS A 50 12.50 3.26 12.09
C LYS A 50 12.28 2.53 13.41
N GLY A 51 13.30 1.82 13.90
CA GLY A 51 13.29 1.15 15.21
C GLY A 51 12.21 0.07 15.32
N PRO A 52 11.57 -0.09 16.49
CA PRO A 52 10.62 -1.19 16.73
C PRO A 52 9.44 -1.24 15.75
N THR A 53 8.92 -0.08 15.33
CA THR A 53 7.82 -0.02 14.35
C THR A 53 8.23 -0.61 13.01
N HIS A 54 9.45 -0.29 12.58
CA HIS A 54 10.02 -0.81 11.34
C HIS A 54 10.19 -2.33 11.39
N GLU A 55 10.72 -2.85 12.49
CA GLU A 55 10.93 -4.29 12.71
C GLU A 55 9.61 -5.07 12.74
N GLN A 56 8.59 -4.54 13.42
CA GLN A 56 7.26 -5.15 13.48
C GLN A 56 6.61 -5.25 12.09
N LEU A 57 6.75 -4.19 11.28
CA LEU A 57 6.20 -4.17 9.93
C LEU A 57 6.92 -5.14 9.00
N LEU A 58 8.25 -5.20 9.03
CA LEU A 58 9.01 -6.19 8.26
C LEU A 58 8.63 -7.63 8.65
N TYR A 59 8.53 -7.89 9.95
CA TYR A 59 8.11 -9.20 10.46
C TYR A 59 6.71 -9.57 9.95
N PHE A 60 5.75 -8.66 10.05
CA PHE A 60 4.39 -8.90 9.58
C PHE A 60 4.34 -9.13 8.07
N LEU A 61 5.09 -8.33 7.29
CA LEU A 61 5.17 -8.44 5.83
C LEU A 61 5.99 -9.64 5.36
N LYS A 62 6.65 -10.35 6.29
CA LYS A 62 7.56 -11.47 6.03
C LYS A 62 8.69 -11.07 5.06
N ALA A 63 9.21 -9.86 5.24
CA ALA A 63 10.34 -9.34 4.49
C ALA A 63 11.56 -9.18 5.40
N ILE A 64 12.75 -9.38 4.84
CA ILE A 64 14.00 -9.26 5.58
C ILE A 64 14.44 -7.79 5.63
N THR A 65 14.23 -7.05 4.54
CA THR A 65 14.66 -5.65 4.42
C THR A 65 13.65 -4.79 3.64
N ILE A 66 13.77 -3.47 3.77
CA ILE A 66 13.02 -2.50 2.93
C ILE A 66 13.44 -2.59 1.47
N ASP A 67 14.73 -2.78 1.19
CA ASP A 67 15.23 -2.82 -0.18
C ASP A 67 14.62 -3.98 -0.96
N GLU A 68 14.41 -5.12 -0.29
CA GLU A 68 13.69 -6.27 -0.82
C GLU A 68 12.22 -5.94 -1.15
N LEU A 69 11.50 -5.27 -0.24
CA LEU A 69 10.12 -4.83 -0.49
C LEU A 69 10.06 -3.82 -1.65
N ASN A 70 10.97 -2.86 -1.68
CA ASN A 70 11.03 -1.84 -2.71
C ASN A 70 11.34 -2.44 -4.08
N ALA A 71 12.26 -3.41 -4.14
CA ALA A 71 12.57 -4.14 -5.37
C ALA A 71 11.35 -4.92 -5.86
N LEU A 72 10.66 -5.64 -4.95
CA LEU A 72 9.43 -6.36 -5.28
C LEU A 72 8.36 -5.44 -5.84
N PHE A 73 8.07 -4.31 -5.19
CA PHE A 73 7.03 -3.38 -5.64
C PHE A 73 7.40 -2.69 -6.96
N SER A 74 8.66 -2.31 -7.12
CA SER A 74 9.14 -1.72 -8.39
C SER A 74 8.94 -2.67 -9.57
N GLN A 75 9.08 -3.98 -9.34
CA GLN A 75 8.83 -5.00 -10.35
C GLN A 75 7.34 -5.31 -10.52
N LEU A 76 6.58 -5.45 -9.44
CA LEU A 76 5.23 -6.02 -9.45
C LEU A 76 4.14 -4.99 -9.80
N LEU A 77 4.23 -3.77 -9.28
CA LEU A 77 3.17 -2.77 -9.45
C LEU A 77 2.90 -2.39 -10.92
N PRO A 78 3.90 -2.22 -11.79
CA PRO A 78 3.66 -1.90 -13.20
C PRO A 78 2.82 -2.96 -13.93
N PHE A 79 2.91 -4.23 -13.54
CA PHE A 79 2.15 -5.30 -14.18
C PHE A 79 0.78 -5.50 -13.53
N VAL A 80 0.71 -5.48 -12.20
CA VAL A 80 -0.54 -5.79 -11.47
C VAL A 80 -1.56 -4.67 -11.56
N PHE A 81 -1.11 -3.42 -11.69
CA PHE A 81 -1.99 -2.25 -11.80
C PHE A 81 -2.07 -1.66 -13.20
N ALA A 82 -1.54 -2.36 -14.21
CA ALA A 82 -1.74 -1.98 -15.61
C ALA A 82 -3.22 -2.09 -16.00
N ASP A 83 -3.73 -1.09 -16.72
CA ASP A 83 -5.04 -1.20 -17.35
C ASP A 83 -4.96 -2.19 -18.51
N GLY A 84 -5.66 -3.31 -18.38
CA GLY A 84 -5.75 -4.34 -19.41
C GLY A 84 -6.77 -4.02 -20.50
N SER A 85 -7.61 -2.99 -20.33
CA SER A 85 -8.70 -2.67 -21.25
C SER A 85 -8.27 -2.44 -22.71
N PRO A 86 -7.12 -1.81 -23.03
CA PRO A 86 -6.69 -1.63 -24.41
C PRO A 86 -6.39 -2.95 -25.15
N SER A 87 -6.11 -4.01 -24.40
CA SER A 87 -5.83 -5.35 -24.93
C SER A 87 -7.03 -6.30 -24.80
N GLY A 88 -8.23 -5.78 -24.48
CA GLY A 88 -9.44 -6.57 -24.24
C GLY A 88 -9.50 -7.24 -22.86
N GLY A 89 -8.59 -6.89 -21.95
CA GLY A 89 -8.57 -7.34 -20.56
C GLY A 89 -9.44 -6.49 -19.62
N PRO A 90 -9.41 -6.78 -18.31
CA PRO A 90 -10.14 -6.01 -17.31
C PRO A 90 -9.62 -4.58 -17.21
N ARG A 91 -10.53 -3.63 -16.98
CA ARG A 91 -10.15 -2.26 -16.58
C ARG A 91 -9.74 -2.26 -15.11
N VAL A 92 -8.51 -1.86 -14.84
CA VAL A 92 -7.96 -1.75 -13.48
C VAL A 92 -7.51 -0.32 -13.25
N CYS A 93 -7.93 0.27 -12.14
CA CYS A 93 -7.48 1.58 -11.69
C CYS A 93 -7.03 1.48 -10.23
N PHE A 94 -5.86 2.03 -9.92
CA PHE A 94 -5.28 2.00 -8.59
C PHE A 94 -4.88 3.42 -8.17
N ALA A 95 -5.25 3.80 -6.96
CA ALA A 95 -4.93 5.10 -6.37
C ALA A 95 -4.21 4.87 -5.04
N ASN A 96 -3.00 5.42 -4.90
CA ASN A 96 -2.21 5.40 -3.68
C ASN A 96 -1.69 6.80 -3.36
N SER A 97 -1.79 7.21 -2.10
CA SER A 97 -1.29 8.51 -1.70
C SER A 97 -1.00 8.60 -0.20
N VAL A 98 0.01 9.38 0.15
CA VAL A 98 0.34 9.78 1.53
C VAL A 98 -0.05 11.23 1.70
N TRP A 99 -0.83 11.50 2.73
CA TRP A 99 -1.22 12.86 3.11
C TRP A 99 -0.70 13.12 4.51
N VAL A 100 0.05 14.21 4.67
CA VAL A 100 0.50 14.67 5.99
C VAL A 100 -0.08 16.03 6.30
N ASP A 101 -0.15 16.37 7.58
CA ASP A 101 -0.53 17.71 7.97
C ASP A 101 0.47 18.73 7.41
N GLN A 102 -0.03 19.88 6.95
CA GLN A 102 0.78 20.94 6.35
C GLN A 102 1.84 21.52 7.29
N THR A 103 1.70 21.35 8.61
CA THR A 103 2.73 21.73 9.59
C THR A 103 3.94 20.78 9.57
N LEU A 104 3.83 19.61 8.95
CA LEU A 104 4.88 18.60 8.86
C LEU A 104 5.48 18.56 7.45
N ALA A 105 6.80 18.47 7.38
CA ALA A 105 7.52 18.30 6.12
C ALA A 105 7.97 16.85 5.92
N LEU A 106 7.52 16.23 4.83
CA LEU A 106 8.05 14.94 4.38
C LEU A 106 9.48 15.11 3.87
N LEU A 107 10.38 14.20 4.29
CA LEU A 107 11.75 14.13 3.80
C LEU A 107 11.80 14.01 2.27
N PRO A 108 12.66 14.76 1.56
CA PRO A 108 12.75 14.67 0.11
C PRO A 108 13.06 13.27 -0.40
N THR A 109 13.94 12.54 0.28
CA THR A 109 14.28 11.14 -0.04
C THR A 109 13.09 10.20 0.11
N PHE A 110 12.25 10.43 1.12
CA PHE A 110 11.02 9.64 1.28
C PHE A 110 10.03 9.91 0.15
N LYS A 111 9.84 11.19 -0.26
CA LYS A 111 8.99 11.54 -1.40
C LYS A 111 9.44 10.84 -2.70
N GLN A 112 10.75 10.75 -2.94
CA GLN A 112 11.28 10.04 -4.10
C GLN A 112 10.91 8.55 -4.11
N VAL A 113 10.93 7.90 -2.94
CA VAL A 113 10.53 6.49 -2.84
C VAL A 113 9.01 6.33 -3.01
N VAL A 114 8.21 7.21 -2.42
CA VAL A 114 6.74 7.23 -2.55
C VAL A 114 6.32 7.30 -4.03
N ASP A 115 6.90 8.23 -4.78
CA ASP A 115 6.61 8.43 -6.20
C ASP A 115 7.20 7.32 -7.08
N GLY A 116 8.49 7.03 -6.92
CA GLY A 116 9.23 6.13 -7.79
C GLY A 116 8.85 4.66 -7.63
N VAL A 117 8.91 4.15 -6.41
CA VAL A 117 8.72 2.73 -6.08
C VAL A 117 7.25 2.40 -5.91
N TYR A 118 6.53 3.20 -5.11
CA TYR A 118 5.15 2.90 -4.71
C TYR A 118 4.09 3.49 -5.62
N LYS A 119 4.49 4.26 -6.65
CA LYS A 119 3.60 4.93 -7.61
C LYS A 119 2.49 5.71 -6.90
N ALA A 120 2.85 6.38 -5.82
CA ALA A 120 1.92 7.06 -4.93
C ALA A 120 2.16 8.57 -4.94
N ALA A 121 1.08 9.34 -4.75
CA ALA A 121 1.20 10.79 -4.57
C ALA A 121 1.58 11.12 -3.11
N SER A 122 2.40 12.16 -2.92
CA SER A 122 2.67 12.72 -1.58
C SER A 122 2.11 14.13 -1.48
N ASN A 123 1.17 14.37 -0.57
CA ASN A 123 0.47 15.64 -0.43
C ASN A 123 0.54 16.16 1.01
N GLN A 124 0.35 17.48 1.13
CA GLN A 124 0.13 18.15 2.40
C GLN A 124 -1.31 18.67 2.44
N ALA A 125 -1.99 18.50 3.56
CA ALA A 125 -3.31 19.05 3.81
C ALA A 125 -3.41 19.67 5.20
N ASP A 126 -4.34 20.59 5.37
CA ASP A 126 -4.61 21.23 6.66
C ASP A 126 -5.59 20.36 7.47
N PHE A 127 -5.06 19.46 8.30
CA PHE A 127 -5.90 18.60 9.13
C PHE A 127 -6.42 19.30 10.39
N ILE A 128 -5.84 20.45 10.75
CA ILE A 128 -6.14 21.17 11.99
C ILE A 128 -7.33 22.12 11.79
N THR A 129 -7.34 22.90 10.71
CA THR A 129 -8.31 23.98 10.53
C THR A 129 -9.31 23.74 9.41
N LYS A 130 -9.04 22.81 8.49
CA LYS A 130 -9.92 22.53 7.33
C LYS A 130 -10.43 21.08 7.32
N VAL A 131 -11.39 20.80 8.19
CA VAL A 131 -12.19 19.56 8.09
C VAL A 131 -13.26 19.74 7.01
N SER A 132 -12.87 19.78 5.74
CA SER A 132 -13.81 19.72 4.62
C SER A 132 -13.86 18.31 4.05
N PHE A 133 -15.05 17.70 4.03
CA PHE A 133 -15.32 16.46 3.31
C PHE A 133 -15.14 16.68 1.81
N SER A 134 -13.92 16.52 1.29
CA SER A 134 -13.70 16.37 -0.14
C SER A 134 -14.07 14.94 -0.53
N ALA A 135 -15.16 14.78 -1.28
CA ALA A 135 -15.50 13.52 -1.91
C ALA A 135 -14.36 13.14 -2.88
N PHE A 136 -13.67 12.04 -2.58
CA PHE A 136 -12.63 11.49 -3.44
C PHE A 136 -13.30 10.90 -4.68
N CYS A 137 -13.12 11.53 -5.83
CA CYS A 137 -13.51 10.99 -7.12
C CYS A 137 -12.28 10.28 -7.71
N ILE A 138 -12.29 8.96 -7.74
CA ILE A 138 -11.32 8.17 -8.50
C ILE A 138 -11.83 8.20 -9.94
N THR A 139 -11.26 9.07 -10.78
CA THR A 139 -11.53 9.13 -12.23
C THR A 139 -10.82 8.02 -12.97
#